data_AF-A0A3S5BUY6-F1
#
_entry.id   AF-A0A3S5BUY6-F1
#
_cell.length_a   1.000
_cell.length_b   1.000
_cell.length_c   1.000
_cell.angle_alpha   90.00
_cell.angle_beta   90.00
_cell.angle_gamma   90.00
#
_symmetry.space_group_name_H-M   'P 1'
#
loop_
_entity.id
_entity.type
_entity.pdbx_description
1 polymer ?
#
loop_
_entity_poly.entity_id
_entity_poly.type
_entity_poly.pdbx_seq_one_letter_code
_entity_poly.pdbx_strand_id
1 'polypeptide(L)'
;MRVMAQVAMVMALDKCIGCHTCSVTCKQAWTNRSGTEYVWFNNVETRPGQGYPRRYEDQEKWKGGWVLNKRGRLELKSGNRFQKLFSIFASPIQPELSDYYEPWTYDYQNLTTAPLGDDFPAAKPVSMITGQDAKIQWGLNWDDNLGGAPSTVTLTRLWRRCARRLRTRLNSSSSRPSCSTCRVFVSTA
;
A
#
# COMPACT_ATOMS: atom_id res chain seq x y z
N MET A 1 26.17 -19.64 -23.34
CA MET A 1 25.42 -20.03 -22.13
C MET A 1 26.18 -19.51 -20.91
N ARG A 2 25.52 -18.77 -20.01
CA ARG A 2 26.16 -18.22 -18.80
C ARG A 2 25.38 -18.70 -17.58
N VAL A 3 25.96 -19.62 -16.81
CA VAL A 3 25.35 -20.14 -15.59
C VAL A 3 25.46 -19.09 -14.49
N MET A 4 24.35 -18.81 -13.81
CA MET A 4 24.24 -17.89 -12.67
C MET A 4 23.34 -18.51 -11.61
N ALA A 5 23.53 -18.13 -10.34
CA ALA A 5 22.71 -18.59 -9.22
C ALA A 5 22.00 -17.41 -8.55
N GLN A 6 20.76 -17.63 -8.11
CA GLN A 6 19.95 -16.65 -7.38
C GLN A 6 19.19 -17.36 -6.26
N VAL A 7 19.25 -16.80 -5.05
CA VAL A 7 18.40 -17.23 -3.94
C VAL A 7 17.01 -16.64 -4.14
N ALA A 8 15.99 -17.49 -4.16
CA ALA A 8 14.60 -17.11 -4.35
C ALA A 8 13.80 -17.32 -3.06
N MET A 9 12.64 -16.65 -2.97
CA MET A 9 11.71 -16.76 -1.84
C MET A 9 10.34 -17.17 -2.35
N VAL A 10 9.65 -18.01 -1.58
CA VAL A 10 8.26 -18.40 -1.82
C VAL A 10 7.44 -18.08 -0.58
N MET A 11 6.29 -17.43 -0.77
CA MET A 11 5.34 -17.11 0.30
C MET A 11 4.06 -17.94 0.11
N ALA A 12 3.80 -18.84 1.05
CA ALA A 12 2.60 -19.67 1.08
C ALA A 12 1.42 -18.85 1.64
N LEU A 13 0.59 -18.28 0.76
CA LEU A 13 -0.50 -17.38 1.15
C LEU A 13 -1.62 -18.08 1.93
N ASP A 14 -1.76 -19.40 1.78
CA ASP A 14 -2.67 -20.25 2.55
C ASP A 14 -2.28 -20.39 4.03
N LYS A 15 -1.00 -20.17 4.35
CA LYS A 15 -0.46 -20.17 5.72
C LYS A 15 -0.21 -18.78 6.27
N CYS A 16 -0.44 -17.74 5.47
CA CYS A 16 -0.26 -16.37 5.91
C CYS A 16 -1.44 -15.96 6.81
N ILE A 17 -1.13 -15.55 8.04
CA ILE A 17 -2.13 -15.12 9.03
C ILE A 17 -2.19 -13.60 9.21
N GLY A 18 -1.45 -12.84 8.41
CA GLY A 18 -1.49 -11.37 8.48
C GLY A 18 -0.97 -10.78 9.80
N CYS A 19 -0.05 -11.44 10.52
CA CYS A 19 0.39 -11.01 11.85
C CYS A 19 1.42 -9.87 11.88
N HIS A 20 1.93 -9.41 10.73
CA HIS A 20 2.93 -8.34 10.59
C HIS A 20 4.28 -8.56 11.29
N THR A 21 4.56 -9.74 11.84
CA THR A 21 5.84 -10.02 12.50
C THR A 21 7.04 -9.77 11.58
N CYS A 22 6.92 -10.17 10.31
CA CYS A 22 7.96 -9.95 9.30
C CYS A 22 8.22 -8.46 8.99
N SER A 23 7.19 -7.63 9.08
CA SER A 23 7.30 -6.17 8.91
C SER A 23 8.05 -5.55 10.08
N VAL A 24 7.67 -5.92 11.31
CA VAL A 24 8.27 -5.36 12.54
C VAL A 24 9.73 -5.77 12.68
N THR A 25 10.08 -7.04 12.44
CA THR A 25 11.48 -7.48 12.54
C THR A 25 12.38 -6.76 11.52
N CYS A 26 11.89 -6.59 10.29
CA CYS A 26 12.59 -5.83 9.26
C CYS A 26 12.76 -4.36 9.66
N LYS A 27 11.70 -3.74 10.20
CA LYS A 27 11.71 -2.35 10.66
C LYS A 27 12.77 -2.11 11.72
N GLN A 28 12.78 -2.95 12.76
CA GLN A 28 13.72 -2.82 13.87
C GLN A 28 15.17 -3.04 13.45
N ALA A 29 15.40 -3.97 12.53
CA ALA A 29 16.75 -4.27 12.05
C ALA A 29 17.30 -3.20 11.09
N TRP A 30 16.46 -2.58 10.25
CA TRP A 30 16.95 -1.84 9.07
C TRP A 30 16.47 -0.39 8.92
N THR A 31 15.20 -0.09 9.26
CA THR A 31 14.56 1.21 8.96
C THR A 31 14.05 1.94 10.19
N ASN A 32 14.73 1.80 11.34
CA ASN A 32 14.42 2.48 12.61
C ASN A 32 15.09 3.85 12.77
N ARG A 33 15.74 4.38 11.72
CA ARG A 33 16.48 5.65 11.75
C ARG A 33 15.67 6.80 11.16
N SER A 34 16.04 8.03 11.52
CA SER A 34 15.38 9.20 10.94
C SER A 34 15.54 9.36 9.43
N GLY A 35 14.44 9.76 8.79
CA GLY A 35 14.24 9.78 7.35
C GLY A 35 13.69 8.46 6.79
N THR A 36 13.62 7.40 7.58
CA THR A 36 13.11 6.08 7.16
C THR A 36 11.98 5.55 8.03
N GLU A 37 11.44 6.36 8.94
CA GLU A 37 10.36 5.99 9.86
C GLU A 37 9.10 5.60 9.10
N TYR A 38 8.81 6.29 8.00
CA TYR A 38 7.68 5.95 7.13
C TYR A 38 7.96 4.73 6.26
N VAL A 39 9.21 4.25 6.12
CA VAL A 39 9.64 3.21 5.17
C VAL A 39 9.53 1.81 5.78
N TRP A 40 8.85 0.93 5.05
CA TRP A 40 8.69 -0.49 5.38
C TRP A 40 9.16 -1.34 4.18
N PHE A 41 10.37 -1.91 4.27
CA PHE A 41 10.89 -2.77 3.20
C PHE A 41 10.09 -4.07 3.07
N ASN A 42 9.62 -4.60 4.20
CA ASN A 42 8.68 -5.70 4.26
C ASN A 42 7.37 -5.17 4.85
N ASN A 43 6.29 -5.24 4.08
CA ASN A 43 4.97 -4.83 4.48
C ASN A 43 3.95 -5.93 4.15
N VAL A 44 2.89 -6.01 4.96
CA VAL A 44 1.78 -6.94 4.75
C VAL A 44 0.53 -6.12 4.49
N GLU A 45 -0.27 -6.52 3.51
CA GLU A 45 -1.45 -5.78 3.05
C GLU A 45 -2.66 -6.71 3.01
N THR A 46 -3.79 -6.25 3.54
CA THR A 46 -5.07 -6.96 3.40
C THR A 46 -5.61 -6.77 1.99
N ARG A 47 -6.16 -7.84 1.39
CA ARG A 47 -6.78 -7.80 0.05
C ARG A 47 -8.26 -8.14 0.11
N PRO A 48 -9.14 -7.42 -0.63
CA PRO A 48 -8.84 -6.26 -1.47
C PRO A 48 -8.55 -4.97 -0.68
N GLY A 49 -7.50 -4.23 -1.06
CA GLY A 49 -7.04 -3.01 -0.39
C GLY A 49 -6.24 -2.09 -1.33
N GLN A 50 -5.98 -0.85 -0.90
CA GLN A 50 -5.17 0.12 -1.67
C GLN A 50 -3.68 -0.18 -1.59
N GLY A 51 -3.23 -0.86 -0.54
CA GLY A 51 -1.84 -1.20 -0.30
C GLY A 51 -0.97 0.02 0.05
N TYR A 52 0.34 -0.20 0.03
CA TYR A 52 1.34 0.75 0.50
C TYR A 52 2.53 0.82 -0.48
N PRO A 53 2.84 1.99 -1.09
CA PRO A 53 2.03 3.22 -1.09
C PRO A 53 0.67 3.00 -1.75
N ARG A 54 -0.28 3.88 -1.45
CA ARG A 54 -1.66 3.76 -1.93
C ARG A 54 -1.72 3.63 -3.45
N ARG A 55 -2.44 2.60 -3.91
CA ARG A 55 -2.65 2.25 -5.31
C ARG A 55 -1.34 2.00 -6.09
N TYR A 56 -0.28 1.49 -5.46
CA TYR A 56 0.99 1.18 -6.15
C TYR A 56 0.82 0.26 -7.37
N GLU A 57 -0.21 -0.59 -7.39
CA GLU A 57 -0.53 -1.47 -8.52
C GLU A 57 -0.99 -0.71 -9.78
N ASP A 58 -1.38 0.56 -9.65
CA ASP A 58 -1.86 1.39 -10.75
C ASP A 58 -0.69 1.94 -11.58
N GLN A 59 -0.22 1.12 -12.51
CA GLN A 59 0.90 1.51 -13.38
C GLN A 59 0.52 2.58 -14.41
N GLU A 60 -0.75 2.96 -14.57
CA GLU A 60 -1.12 4.12 -15.39
C GLU A 60 -0.74 5.42 -14.67
N LYS A 61 -0.89 5.47 -13.33
CA LYS A 61 -0.38 6.55 -12.47
C LYS A 61 1.13 6.47 -12.31
N TRP A 62 1.64 5.34 -11.83
CA TRP A 62 3.02 5.23 -11.33
C TRP A 62 4.08 4.92 -12.38
N LYS A 63 3.67 4.47 -13.57
CA LYS A 63 4.55 4.15 -14.71
C LYS A 63 5.74 3.25 -14.36
N GLY A 64 5.59 2.33 -13.41
CA GLY A 64 6.57 1.31 -13.09
C GLY A 64 6.61 0.18 -14.13
N GLY A 65 7.71 -0.57 -14.13
CA GLY A 65 7.91 -1.75 -14.96
C GLY A 65 8.26 -1.46 -16.43
N TRP A 66 8.05 -2.46 -17.27
CA TRP A 66 8.45 -2.49 -18.68
C TRP A 66 7.24 -2.66 -19.61
N VAL A 67 7.36 -2.14 -20.82
CA VAL A 67 6.41 -2.32 -21.92
C VAL A 67 7.14 -2.76 -23.19
N LEU A 68 6.43 -3.48 -24.07
CA LEU A 68 6.94 -3.81 -25.40
C LEU A 68 6.58 -2.68 -26.36
N ASN A 69 7.57 -2.15 -27.07
CA ASN A 69 7.33 -1.18 -28.13
C ASN A 69 6.78 -1.86 -29.39
N LYS A 70 6.36 -1.06 -30.39
CA LYS A 70 5.87 -1.58 -31.69
C LYS A 70 6.88 -2.46 -32.44
N ARG A 71 8.17 -2.37 -32.09
CA ARG A 71 9.27 -3.14 -32.68
C ARG A 71 9.63 -4.39 -31.84
N GLY A 72 8.84 -4.72 -30.80
CA GLY A 72 9.06 -5.88 -29.94
C GLY A 72 10.22 -5.74 -28.94
N ARG A 73 10.78 -4.55 -28.74
CA ARG A 73 11.85 -4.29 -27.74
C ARG A 73 11.25 -3.83 -26.42
N LEU A 74 11.90 -4.22 -25.31
CA LEU A 74 11.55 -3.75 -23.97
C LEU A 74 11.95 -2.30 -23.77
N GLU A 75 11.01 -1.49 -23.29
CA GLU A 75 11.21 -0.10 -22.88
C GLU A 75 10.61 0.14 -21.50
N LEU A 76 11.20 1.05 -20.74
CA LEU A 76 10.66 1.43 -19.43
C LEU A 76 9.34 2.18 -19.61
N LYS A 77 8.32 1.82 -18.82
CA LYS A 77 7.03 2.52 -18.85
C LYS A 77 7.15 3.99 -18.42
N SER A 78 8.13 4.30 -17.58
CA SER A 78 8.46 5.65 -17.12
C SER A 78 9.03 6.55 -18.22
N GLY A 79 9.43 5.99 -19.37
CA GLY A 79 10.05 6.74 -20.46
C GLY A 79 11.50 6.34 -20.76
N ASN A 80 12.02 6.87 -21.86
CA ASN A 80 13.38 6.60 -22.33
C ASN A 80 14.46 7.40 -21.57
N ARG A 81 15.73 7.20 -21.91
CA ARG A 81 16.86 7.85 -21.23
C ARG A 81 16.81 9.39 -21.28
N PHE A 82 16.40 9.98 -22.42
CA PHE A 82 16.28 11.43 -22.57
C PHE A 82 15.14 12.00 -21.72
N GLN A 83 13.98 11.33 -21.72
CA GLN A 83 12.85 11.74 -20.88
C GLN A 83 13.23 11.74 -19.39
N LYS A 84 13.97 10.73 -18.93
CA LYS A 84 14.48 10.68 -17.55
C LYS A 84 15.47 11.80 -17.24
N LEU A 85 16.32 12.18 -18.20
CA LEU A 85 17.26 13.27 -18.02
C LEU A 85 16.52 14.61 -17.83
N PHE A 86 15.49 14.87 -18.62
CA PHE A 86 14.68 16.09 -18.47
C PHE A 86 13.80 16.09 -17.20
N SER A 87 13.48 14.93 -16.63
CA SER A 87 12.68 14.81 -15.40
C SER A 87 13.52 14.65 -14.12
N ILE A 88 14.84 14.84 -14.17
CA ILE A 88 15.72 14.61 -13.01
C ILE A 88 15.49 15.62 -11.89
N PHE A 89 15.20 16.88 -12.23
CA PHE A 89 15.04 17.96 -11.25
C PHE A 89 13.66 17.95 -10.58
N ALA A 90 12.67 17.36 -11.25
CA ALA A 90 11.33 17.17 -10.70
C ALA A 90 10.70 15.96 -11.39
N SER A 91 10.56 14.86 -10.65
CA SER A 91 9.94 13.65 -11.16
C SER A 91 8.42 13.74 -11.03
N PRO A 92 7.65 13.80 -12.13
CA PRO A 92 6.19 13.93 -12.07
C PRO A 92 5.47 12.66 -11.63
N ILE A 93 6.20 11.54 -11.48
CA ILE A 93 5.64 10.22 -11.15
C ILE A 93 6.05 9.73 -9.77
N GLN A 94 6.88 10.50 -9.04
CA GLN A 94 7.38 10.10 -7.74
C GLN A 94 6.23 10.13 -6.72
N PRO A 95 6.01 9.05 -5.94
CA PRO A 95 5.04 9.08 -4.86
C PRO A 95 5.42 10.11 -3.80
N GLU A 96 4.41 10.84 -3.33
CA GLU A 96 4.57 11.79 -2.24
C GLU A 96 4.45 11.08 -0.89
N LEU A 97 4.86 11.76 0.20
CA LEU A 97 4.71 11.22 1.55
C LEU A 97 3.23 10.92 1.87
N SER A 98 2.32 11.73 1.33
CA SER A 98 0.87 11.54 1.46
C SER A 98 0.38 10.25 0.81
N ASP A 99 1.03 9.73 -0.23
CA ASP A 99 0.70 8.43 -0.84
C ASP A 99 1.10 7.26 0.07
N TYR A 100 2.07 7.45 0.97
CA TYR A 100 2.43 6.51 2.04
C TYR A 100 1.60 6.82 3.28
N TYR A 101 2.17 7.58 4.22
CA TYR A 101 1.55 8.21 5.36
C TYR A 101 2.58 9.19 5.98
N GLU A 102 2.12 10.19 6.70
CA GLU A 102 2.99 11.03 7.50
C GLU A 102 3.35 10.28 8.80
N PRO A 103 4.62 9.98 9.10
CA PRO A 103 4.98 9.28 10.32
C PRO A 103 4.68 10.15 11.55
N TRP A 104 4.08 9.55 12.58
CA TRP A 104 3.73 10.23 13.83
C TRP A 104 4.23 9.47 15.04
N THR A 105 4.45 10.21 16.13
CA THR A 105 4.67 9.70 17.48
C THR A 105 3.58 10.24 18.40
N TYR A 106 3.66 9.97 19.70
CA TYR A 106 2.77 10.54 20.70
C TYR A 106 3.54 11.28 21.78
N ASP A 107 2.94 12.33 22.34
CA ASP A 107 3.46 13.00 23.53
C ASP A 107 3.18 12.15 24.78
N TYR A 108 4.01 11.13 24.98
CA TYR A 108 3.91 10.24 26.13
C TYR A 108 4.27 10.95 27.45
N GLN A 109 5.06 12.02 27.43
CA GLN A 109 5.48 12.71 28.65
C GLN A 109 4.31 13.37 29.36
N ASN A 110 3.36 13.92 28.59
CA ASN A 110 2.12 14.51 29.10
C ASN A 110 1.33 13.58 30.03
N LEU A 111 1.43 12.24 29.84
CA LEU A 111 0.75 11.28 30.73
C LEU A 111 1.27 11.27 32.17
N THR A 112 2.50 11.75 32.38
CA THR A 112 3.18 11.73 33.69
C THR A 112 3.47 13.12 34.24
N THR A 113 3.58 14.13 33.37
CA THR A 113 3.97 15.50 33.74
C THR A 113 2.84 16.51 33.66
N ALA A 114 1.63 16.12 33.21
CA ALA A 114 0.52 17.04 33.10
C ALA A 114 0.20 17.70 34.45
N PRO A 115 -0.05 19.03 34.48
CA PRO A 115 -0.51 19.69 35.68
C PRO A 115 -1.91 19.19 36.08
N LEU A 116 -2.28 19.39 37.35
CA LEU A 116 -3.66 19.14 37.78
C LEU A 116 -4.62 20.03 36.98
N GLY A 117 -5.66 19.41 36.44
CA GLY A 117 -6.74 20.06 35.71
C GLY A 117 -8.00 19.20 35.74
N ASP A 118 -9.06 19.70 35.12
CA ASP A 118 -10.36 19.04 35.14
C ASP A 118 -10.45 17.84 34.17
N ASP A 119 -9.59 17.83 33.13
CA ASP A 119 -9.55 16.78 32.11
C ASP A 119 -8.42 15.77 32.36
N PHE A 120 -8.63 14.52 31.93
CA PHE A 120 -7.60 13.50 31.96
C PHE A 120 -6.49 13.80 30.93
N PRO A 121 -5.20 13.63 31.30
CA PRO A 121 -4.11 13.80 30.35
C PRO A 121 -4.16 12.71 29.28
N ALA A 122 -3.95 13.11 28.02
CA ALA A 122 -3.89 12.21 26.88
C ALA A 122 -2.59 12.42 26.09
N ALA A 123 -2.04 11.34 25.56
CA ALA A 123 -0.88 11.40 24.67
C ALA A 123 -1.36 11.79 23.27
N LYS A 124 -1.16 13.06 22.90
CA LYS A 124 -1.58 13.58 21.59
C LYS A 124 -0.63 13.10 20.49
N PRO A 125 -1.14 12.83 19.28
CA PRO A 125 -0.30 12.54 18.13
C PRO A 125 0.50 13.76 17.67
N VAL A 126 1.79 13.56 17.42
CA VAL A 126 2.74 14.58 16.97
C VAL A 126 3.43 14.08 15.70
N SER A 127 3.55 14.92 14.68
CA SER A 127 4.25 14.58 13.44
C SER A 127 5.74 14.38 13.69
N MET A 128 6.30 13.27 13.21
CA MET A 128 7.76 13.06 13.23
C MET A 128 8.48 13.89 12.16
N ILE A 129 7.74 14.56 11.26
CA ILE A 129 8.30 15.44 10.22
C ILE A 129 8.34 16.88 10.69
N THR A 130 7.22 17.40 11.20
CA THR A 130 7.09 18.83 11.57
C THR A 130 7.25 19.07 13.08
N GLY A 131 7.11 18.05 13.93
CA GLY A 131 7.07 18.19 15.38
C GLY A 131 5.80 18.85 15.92
N GLN A 132 4.80 19.09 15.08
CA GLN A 132 3.54 19.73 15.46
C GLN A 132 2.43 18.69 15.70
N ASP A 133 1.38 19.11 16.40
CA ASP A 133 0.16 18.32 16.60
C ASP A 133 -0.38 17.84 15.25
N ALA A 134 -0.55 16.52 15.13
CA ALA A 134 -0.89 15.88 13.87
C ALA A 134 -2.25 15.18 13.95
N LYS A 135 -3.13 15.41 12.98
CA LYS A 135 -4.34 14.60 12.84
C LYS A 135 -4.03 13.38 11.98
N ILE A 136 -4.09 12.19 12.57
CA ILE A 136 -3.86 10.92 11.86
C ILE A 136 -5.01 10.70 10.85
N GLN A 137 -4.68 10.70 9.56
CA GLN A 137 -5.65 10.49 8.47
C GLN A 137 -5.45 9.17 7.73
N TRP A 138 -4.23 8.61 7.78
CA TRP A 138 -3.86 7.38 7.11
C TRP A 138 -2.65 6.74 7.79
N GLY A 139 -2.35 5.48 7.47
CA GLY A 139 -1.21 4.73 7.98
C GLY A 139 -0.81 3.58 7.07
N LEU A 140 0.30 2.91 7.38
CA LEU A 140 0.84 1.76 6.64
C LEU A 140 -0.24 0.72 6.29
N ASN A 141 -1.07 0.38 7.27
CA ASN A 141 -2.02 -0.72 7.21
C ASN A 141 -3.43 -0.25 7.59
N TRP A 142 -3.85 0.89 7.03
CA TRP A 142 -5.11 1.54 7.36
C TRP A 142 -6.36 0.71 7.01
N ASP A 143 -6.25 -0.13 5.97
CA ASP A 143 -7.29 -1.02 5.48
C ASP A 143 -7.13 -2.47 5.96
N ASP A 144 -6.42 -2.67 7.08
CA ASP A 144 -6.27 -3.97 7.74
C ASP A 144 -7.62 -4.62 8.03
N ASN A 145 -7.71 -5.94 7.83
CA ASN A 145 -8.92 -6.71 8.13
C ASN A 145 -10.20 -6.10 7.52
N LEU A 146 -10.08 -5.51 6.32
CA LEU A 146 -11.17 -4.86 5.59
C LEU A 146 -11.69 -3.58 6.27
N GLY A 147 -10.88 -2.94 7.10
CA GLY A 147 -11.16 -1.61 7.67
C GLY A 147 -11.50 -0.60 6.58
N GLY A 148 -12.70 -0.02 6.63
CA GLY A 148 -13.17 0.92 5.61
C GLY A 148 -13.39 0.31 4.21
N ALA A 149 -13.61 -1.01 4.12
CA ALA A 149 -13.78 -1.70 2.84
C ALA A 149 -14.90 -1.16 1.94
N PRO A 150 -16.11 -0.78 2.43
CA PRO A 150 -17.16 -0.28 1.55
C PRO A 150 -16.73 0.93 0.70
N SER A 151 -15.94 1.84 1.27
CA SER A 151 -15.42 3.03 0.58
C SER A 151 -14.13 2.75 -0.20
N THR A 152 -13.27 1.86 0.32
CA THR A 152 -11.90 1.67 -0.19
C THR A 152 -11.81 0.62 -1.29
N VAL A 153 -12.61 -0.44 -1.25
CA VAL A 153 -12.51 -1.60 -2.17
C VAL A 153 -12.79 -1.20 -3.62
N THR A 154 -13.73 -0.29 -3.85
CA THR A 154 -14.08 0.18 -5.21
C THR A 154 -12.94 0.92 -5.92
N LEU A 155 -11.99 1.46 -5.14
CA LEU A 155 -10.82 2.18 -5.63
C LEU A 155 -9.69 1.23 -6.06
N THR A 156 -9.77 -0.05 -5.68
CA THR A 156 -8.71 -1.04 -5.96
C THR A 156 -8.72 -1.49 -7.43
N ARG A 157 -7.53 -1.73 -7.98
CA ARG A 157 -7.38 -2.21 -9.36
C ARG A 157 -7.97 -3.60 -9.54
N LEU A 158 -7.83 -4.45 -8.52
CA LEU A 158 -8.39 -5.81 -8.50
C LEU A 158 -9.92 -5.78 -8.60
N TRP A 159 -10.60 -4.99 -7.77
CA TRP A 159 -12.05 -4.87 -7.82
C TRP A 159 -12.55 -4.37 -9.17
N ARG A 160 -11.93 -3.31 -9.72
CA ARG A 160 -12.26 -2.78 -11.04
C ARG A 160 -12.12 -3.83 -12.15
N ARG A 161 -11.12 -4.70 -12.05
CA ARG A 161 -10.91 -5.81 -13.01
C ARG A 161 -11.98 -6.90 -12.86
N CYS A 162 -12.31 -7.28 -11.63
CA CYS A 162 -13.38 -8.25 -11.35
C CYS A 162 -14.76 -7.73 -11.78
N ALA A 163 -15.10 -6.50 -11.43
CA ALA A 163 -16.35 -5.86 -11.84
C ALA A 163 -16.48 -5.77 -13.37
N ARG A 164 -15.41 -5.42 -14.08
CA ARG A 164 -15.38 -5.39 -15.55
C ARG A 164 -15.58 -6.78 -16.16
N ARG A 165 -14.97 -7.81 -15.56
CA ARG A 165 -15.17 -9.22 -15.97
C ARG A 165 -16.61 -9.68 -15.73
N LEU A 166 -17.22 -9.31 -14.61
CA LEU A 166 -18.62 -9.61 -14.32
C LEU A 166 -19.56 -8.92 -15.32
N ARG A 167 -19.36 -7.63 -15.59
CA ARG A 167 -20.16 -6.89 -16.58
C ARG A 167 -20.03 -7.45 -17.99
N THR A 168 -18.81 -7.76 -18.43
CA THR A 168 -18.59 -8.40 -19.75
C THR A 168 -19.24 -9.77 -19.82
N ARG A 169 -19.19 -10.58 -18.75
CA ARG A 169 -19.89 -11.86 -18.68
C ARG A 169 -21.40 -11.68 -18.77
N LEU A 170 -22.00 -10.80 -17.95
CA LEU A 170 -23.43 -10.51 -17.96
C LEU A 170 -23.93 -10.03 -19.34
N ASN A 171 -23.17 -9.16 -20.00
CA ASN A 171 -23.52 -8.66 -21.33
C ASN A 171 -23.32 -9.72 -22.43
N SER A 172 -22.41 -10.69 -22.23
CA SER A 172 -22.21 -11.82 -23.14
C SER A 172 -23.13 -13.01 -22.87
N SER A 173 -23.82 -13.03 -21.71
CA SER A 173 -24.59 -14.17 -21.23
C SER A 173 -26.09 -13.86 -21.27
N SER A 174 -26.72 -14.13 -22.41
CA SER A 174 -28.16 -14.42 -22.50
C SER A 174 -28.52 -15.78 -21.86
N SER A 175 -27.55 -16.48 -21.26
CA SER A 175 -27.73 -17.72 -20.50
C SER A 175 -27.06 -17.60 -19.12
N ARG A 176 -27.84 -17.87 -18.05
CA ARG A 176 -27.50 -17.66 -16.63
C ARG A 176 -26.07 -18.10 -16.25
N PRO A 177 -25.25 -17.26 -15.59
CA PRO A 177 -23.93 -17.68 -15.12
C PRO A 177 -23.97 -18.24 -13.70
N SER A 178 -23.42 -19.43 -13.48
CA SER A 178 -22.95 -19.86 -12.16
C SER A 178 -21.53 -19.30 -11.94
N CYS A 179 -21.37 -18.44 -10.93
CA CYS A 179 -20.08 -17.85 -10.59
C CYS A 179 -19.48 -18.64 -9.42
N SER A 180 -18.62 -19.61 -9.69
CA SER A 180 -17.95 -20.44 -8.66
C SER A 180 -16.88 -19.69 -7.85
N THR A 181 -16.61 -18.42 -8.16
CA THR A 181 -15.55 -17.62 -7.52
C THR A 181 -16.06 -16.51 -6.59
N CYS A 182 -17.38 -16.40 -6.40
CA CYS A 182 -18.00 -15.58 -5.35
C CYS A 182 -18.51 -16.47 -4.21
N ARG A 183 -17.62 -17.07 -3.43
CA ARG A 183 -17.95 -17.45 -2.04
C ARG A 183 -17.32 -16.42 -1.13
N VAL A 184 -17.93 -15.23 -1.09
CA VAL A 184 -17.81 -14.35 0.08
C VAL A 184 -18.86 -14.88 1.05
N PHE A 185 -18.44 -15.71 2.00
CA PHE A 185 -19.26 -16.03 3.16
C PHE A 185 -19.26 -14.78 4.05
N VAL A 186 -20.25 -13.91 3.85
CA VAL A 186 -20.74 -13.09 4.95
C VAL A 186 -21.64 -14.02 5.75
N SER A 187 -21.07 -14.63 6.79
CA SER A 187 -21.88 -15.15 7.90
C SER A 187 -21.57 -14.28 9.10
N THR A 188 -22.54 -13.45 9.42
CA THR A 188 -22.74 -12.89 10.75
C THR A 188 -22.61 -13.98 11.82
N ALA A 189 -21.76 -13.72 12.81
CA ALA A 189 -21.91 -14.09 14.21
C ALA A 189 -21.18 -13.02 15.02
#